data_AF-A0A9W7GNB5-F1
#
_entry.id   AF-A0A9W7GNB5-F1
#
_cell.length_a   1.000
_cell.length_b   1.000
_cell.length_c   1.000
_cell.angle_alpha   90.00
_cell.angle_beta   90.00
_cell.angle_gamma   90.00
#
_symmetry.space_group_name_H-M   'P 1'
#
loop_
_entity.id
_entity.type
_entity.pdbx_description
1 polymer ?
#
loop_
_entity_poly.entity_id
_entity_poly.type
_entity_poly.pdbx_seq_one_letter_code
_entity_poly.pdbx_strand_id
1 'polypeptide(L)'
;MKLLFAGLLSALSASAVSASACSRVMDEMVDDFVKDNFDVKLMEGTFYELAYHDYTQPRNLCGCERSVKTVHTDTEPPSIDDLFTLKCPAGSKGKDQITHLKFNATSAPGRLDGLCSFFEPLSGNDVCPDYLVDVGTRTPGEPYPWLLEFQCVERKNGELLFAGVNMYARDKSEETLKEMMDSAEAHGLGDFINGGFPNGLKIVNHTECTYPDADEA
;
A
#
# COMPACT_ATOMS: atom_id res chain seq x y z
N MET A 1 -69.96 6.11 -7.71
CA MET A 1 -69.39 7.32 -8.34
C MET A 1 -68.22 7.78 -7.48
N LYS A 2 -66.98 7.75 -8.03
CA LYS A 2 -65.74 8.38 -7.52
C LYS A 2 -65.16 7.77 -6.21
N LEU A 3 -63.87 7.53 -6.02
CA LEU A 3 -62.66 7.87 -6.79
C LEU A 3 -61.52 6.93 -6.30
N LEU A 4 -60.77 6.34 -7.23
CA LEU A 4 -59.51 5.64 -6.97
C LEU A 4 -58.43 6.65 -6.52
N PHE A 5 -57.77 6.42 -5.40
CA PHE A 5 -56.49 7.05 -5.07
C PHE A 5 -55.37 6.06 -5.36
N ALA A 6 -54.75 6.21 -6.53
CA ALA A 6 -53.47 5.58 -6.85
C ALA A 6 -52.37 6.41 -6.17
N GLY A 7 -51.82 5.89 -5.07
CA GLY A 7 -50.62 6.43 -4.44
C GLY A 7 -49.40 6.06 -5.27
N LEU A 8 -48.88 7.04 -6.01
CA LEU A 8 -47.52 7.00 -6.57
C LEU A 8 -46.55 7.11 -5.39
N LEU A 9 -45.93 6.00 -4.96
CA LEU A 9 -44.70 6.07 -4.19
C LEU A 9 -43.57 6.39 -5.17
N SER A 10 -43.06 7.62 -5.09
CA SER A 10 -41.81 8.03 -5.72
C SER A 10 -40.69 7.11 -5.25
N ALA A 11 -40.13 6.32 -6.16
CA ALA A 11 -38.84 5.70 -5.94
C ALA A 11 -37.80 6.83 -5.83
N LEU A 12 -37.34 7.10 -4.61
CA LEU A 12 -36.11 7.83 -4.37
C LEU A 12 -34.98 6.95 -4.93
N SER A 13 -34.60 7.19 -6.18
CA SER A 13 -33.30 6.77 -6.69
C SER A 13 -32.27 7.53 -5.88
N ALA A 14 -31.74 6.91 -4.84
CA ALA A 14 -30.48 7.31 -4.24
C ALA A 14 -29.45 7.17 -5.36
N SER A 15 -29.15 8.27 -6.04
CA SER A 15 -27.94 8.40 -6.82
C SER A 15 -26.80 8.24 -5.83
N ALA A 16 -26.32 7.01 -5.66
CA ALA A 16 -25.04 6.75 -5.03
C ALA A 16 -24.03 7.53 -5.88
N VAL A 17 -23.66 8.72 -5.42
CA VAL A 17 -22.35 9.27 -5.76
C VAL A 17 -21.41 8.15 -5.34
N SER A 18 -20.82 7.46 -6.32
CA SER A 18 -19.82 6.44 -6.05
C SER A 18 -18.76 7.14 -5.22
N ALA A 19 -18.75 6.89 -3.91
CA ALA A 19 -17.71 7.40 -3.05
C ALA A 19 -16.38 6.94 -3.65
N SER A 20 -15.45 7.87 -3.78
CA SER A 20 -14.10 7.59 -4.28
C SER A 20 -13.55 6.38 -3.52
N ALA A 21 -13.02 5.40 -4.26
CA ALA A 21 -12.45 4.19 -3.66
C ALA A 21 -11.33 4.57 -2.68
N CYS A 22 -10.53 5.58 -3.03
CA CYS A 22 -9.44 6.06 -2.19
C CYS A 22 -9.90 6.89 -0.98
N SER A 23 -11.06 7.57 -1.08
CA SER A 23 -11.56 8.43 0.01
C SER A 23 -11.98 7.64 1.26
N ARG A 24 -12.23 6.34 1.12
CA ARG A 24 -12.74 5.48 2.21
C ARG A 24 -11.66 4.69 2.93
N VAL A 25 -10.41 4.72 2.45
CA VAL A 25 -9.33 3.86 2.98
C VAL A 25 -9.08 4.12 4.47
N MET A 26 -8.91 5.39 4.86
CA MET A 26 -8.67 5.74 6.27
C MET A 26 -9.81 5.31 7.19
N ASP A 27 -11.06 5.41 6.73
CA ASP A 27 -12.22 5.14 7.58
C ASP A 27 -12.56 3.65 7.65
N GLU A 28 -12.46 2.94 6.52
CA GLU A 28 -12.97 1.58 6.36
C GLU A 28 -11.88 0.50 6.38
N MET A 29 -10.64 0.82 5.99
CA MET A 29 -9.59 -0.19 5.77
C MET A 29 -8.51 -0.12 6.84
N VAL A 30 -8.04 1.07 7.24
CA VAL A 30 -6.95 1.17 8.22
C VAL A 30 -7.41 0.64 9.59
N ASP A 31 -6.61 -0.23 10.20
CA ASP A 31 -6.88 -0.82 11.52
C ASP A 31 -6.90 0.23 12.62
N ASP A 32 -7.75 0.01 13.62
CA ASP A 32 -7.90 0.93 14.75
C ASP A 32 -6.61 1.04 15.57
N PHE A 33 -5.82 -0.04 15.68
CA PHE A 33 -4.52 0.04 16.33
C PHE A 33 -3.59 1.03 15.64
N VAL A 34 -3.55 1.02 14.30
CA VAL A 34 -2.73 1.97 13.52
C VAL A 34 -3.25 3.39 13.71
N LYS A 35 -4.57 3.61 13.65
CA LYS A 35 -5.18 4.93 13.89
C LYS A 35 -4.79 5.52 15.24
N ASP A 36 -4.71 4.69 16.27
CA ASP A 36 -4.51 5.13 17.65
C ASP A 36 -3.03 5.16 18.08
N ASN A 37 -2.17 4.31 17.49
CA ASN A 37 -0.83 4.04 18.01
C ASN A 37 0.29 4.16 16.96
N PHE A 38 -0.01 4.60 15.73
CA PHE A 38 1.02 4.73 14.70
C PHE A 38 2.14 5.68 15.13
N ASP A 39 3.34 5.13 15.17
CA ASP A 39 4.60 5.86 15.22
C ASP A 39 5.45 5.51 13.99
N VAL A 40 5.72 6.53 13.17
CA VAL A 40 6.53 6.40 11.95
C VAL A 40 7.94 5.88 12.22
N LYS A 41 8.51 6.17 13.39
CA LYS A 41 9.86 5.70 13.76
C LYS A 41 9.93 4.18 13.88
N LEU A 42 8.83 3.52 14.18
CA LEU A 42 8.77 2.06 14.31
C LEU A 42 8.87 1.35 12.95
N MET A 43 8.78 2.10 11.83
CA MET A 43 9.06 1.64 10.47
C MET A 43 10.56 1.61 10.12
N GLU A 44 11.46 2.07 11.00
CA GLU A 44 12.91 2.09 10.73
C GLU A 44 13.46 0.68 10.47
N GLY A 45 14.34 0.55 9.47
CA GLY A 45 15.14 -0.64 9.21
C GLY A 45 14.73 -1.41 7.95
N THR A 46 15.11 -2.68 7.91
CA THR A 46 14.96 -3.53 6.71
C THR A 46 13.67 -4.34 6.72
N PHE A 47 12.97 -4.33 5.59
CA PHE A 47 11.82 -5.16 5.29
C PHE A 47 11.99 -5.86 3.93
N TYR A 48 11.44 -7.06 3.81
CA TYR A 48 11.34 -7.86 2.60
C TYR A 48 9.89 -7.83 2.11
N GLU A 49 9.68 -7.55 0.83
CA GLU A 49 8.33 -7.59 0.27
C GLU A 49 7.95 -9.04 -0.01
N LEU A 50 7.10 -9.63 0.81
CA LEU A 50 6.71 -11.03 0.71
C LEU A 50 5.66 -11.26 -0.39
N ALA A 51 4.81 -10.26 -0.63
CA ALA A 51 3.84 -10.28 -1.70
C ALA A 51 3.41 -8.86 -2.10
N TYR A 52 2.95 -8.70 -3.34
CA TYR A 52 2.41 -7.44 -3.81
C TYR A 52 1.34 -7.55 -4.90
N HIS A 53 0.42 -6.60 -4.90
CA HIS A 53 -0.45 -6.24 -6.00
C HIS A 53 -0.05 -4.83 -6.44
N ASP A 54 0.82 -4.74 -7.43
CA ASP A 54 1.33 -3.47 -7.93
C ASP A 54 1.74 -3.73 -9.38
N TYR A 55 1.14 -2.97 -10.30
CA TYR A 55 1.41 -3.14 -11.73
C TYR A 55 2.58 -2.31 -12.24
N THR A 56 3.05 -1.35 -11.44
CA THR A 56 4.20 -0.52 -11.76
C THR A 56 5.50 -1.30 -11.58
N GLN A 57 5.46 -2.38 -10.78
CA GLN A 57 6.58 -3.29 -10.58
C GLN A 57 6.71 -4.35 -11.70
N PRO A 58 7.95 -4.71 -12.10
CA PRO A 58 8.23 -5.65 -13.20
C PRO A 58 7.96 -7.12 -12.79
N ARG A 59 6.67 -7.51 -12.83
CA ARG A 59 6.20 -8.87 -12.54
C ARG A 59 6.88 -9.93 -13.42
N ASN A 60 7.12 -11.11 -12.84
CA ASN A 60 7.76 -12.28 -13.46
C ASN A 60 9.19 -12.08 -14.01
N LEU A 61 9.70 -10.85 -14.03
CA LEU A 61 11.04 -10.51 -14.50
C LEU A 61 12.00 -10.26 -13.35
N CYS A 62 11.48 -9.83 -12.21
CA CYS A 62 12.27 -9.49 -11.04
C CYS A 62 11.70 -10.12 -9.77
N GLY A 63 12.56 -10.25 -8.76
CA GLY A 63 12.26 -10.78 -7.44
C GLY A 63 13.23 -10.20 -6.40
N CYS A 64 13.28 -10.81 -5.21
CA CYS A 64 14.16 -10.38 -4.11
C CYS A 64 13.93 -8.92 -3.67
N GLU A 65 12.69 -8.47 -3.73
CA GLU A 65 12.29 -7.12 -3.35
C GLU A 65 12.62 -6.87 -1.85
N ARG A 66 13.32 -5.78 -1.56
CA ARG A 66 13.71 -5.35 -0.20
C ARG A 66 13.64 -3.84 -0.10
N SER A 67 13.02 -3.38 0.97
CA SER A 67 12.94 -1.98 1.39
C SER A 67 13.84 -1.76 2.61
N VAL A 68 14.71 -0.75 2.56
CA VAL A 68 15.47 -0.28 3.73
C VAL A 68 15.01 1.12 4.03
N LYS A 69 14.23 1.27 5.10
CA LYS A 69 13.58 2.53 5.48
C LYS A 69 14.42 3.25 6.53
N THR A 70 14.84 4.47 6.21
CA THR A 70 15.49 5.41 7.14
C THR A 70 14.51 6.51 7.49
N VAL A 71 14.21 6.68 8.77
CA VAL A 71 13.21 7.63 9.28
C VAL A 71 13.89 8.85 9.87
N HIS A 72 13.60 10.00 9.28
CA HIS A 72 14.07 11.31 9.73
C HIS A 72 12.98 11.96 10.56
N THR A 73 13.11 11.88 11.89
CA THR A 73 12.16 12.50 12.85
C THR A 73 12.50 13.96 13.16
N ASP A 74 13.60 14.48 12.60
CA ASP A 74 14.03 15.87 12.72
C ASP A 74 13.45 16.79 11.62
N THR A 75 12.69 16.21 10.68
CA THR A 75 11.89 16.94 9.68
C THR A 75 10.45 17.15 10.15
N GLU A 76 9.77 18.16 9.60
CA GLU A 76 8.36 18.45 9.88
C GLU A 76 7.57 18.60 8.55
N PRO A 77 6.70 17.64 8.20
CA PRO A 77 6.47 16.38 8.92
C PRO A 77 7.68 15.42 8.83
N PRO A 78 7.76 14.38 9.69
CA PRO A 78 8.75 13.33 9.58
C PRO A 78 8.78 12.72 8.17
N SER A 79 9.96 12.39 7.68
CA SER A 79 10.14 11.82 6.35
C SER A 79 10.82 10.46 6.38
N ILE A 80 10.49 9.59 5.45
CA ILE A 80 11.10 8.29 5.25
C ILE A 80 11.84 8.31 3.92
N ASP A 81 13.14 8.04 3.97
CA ASP A 81 13.91 7.65 2.78
C ASP A 81 13.89 6.13 2.70
N ASP A 82 13.26 5.60 1.65
CA ASP A 82 13.10 4.17 1.42
C ASP A 82 13.95 3.73 0.23
N LEU A 83 14.99 2.98 0.55
CA LEU A 83 15.87 2.37 -0.42
C LEU A 83 15.26 1.03 -0.88
N PHE A 84 14.47 1.10 -1.94
CA PHE A 84 13.85 -0.07 -2.54
C PHE A 84 14.78 -0.74 -3.55
N THR A 85 14.97 -2.05 -3.39
CA THR A 85 15.88 -2.85 -4.21
C THR A 85 15.17 -4.08 -4.74
N LEU A 86 15.41 -4.42 -6.01
CA LEU A 86 14.85 -5.61 -6.65
C LEU A 86 15.85 -6.19 -7.66
N LYS A 87 15.85 -7.52 -7.83
CA LYS A 87 16.82 -8.24 -8.67
C LYS A 87 16.17 -8.71 -9.96
N CYS A 88 16.69 -8.27 -11.10
CA CYS A 88 16.15 -8.59 -12.44
C CYS A 88 17.17 -9.38 -13.29
N PRO A 89 17.00 -10.70 -13.50
CA PRO A 89 17.97 -11.50 -14.26
C PRO A 89 18.09 -11.11 -15.74
N ALA A 90 16.98 -10.70 -16.38
CA ALA A 90 16.90 -10.55 -17.84
C ALA A 90 17.04 -9.10 -18.37
N GLY A 91 16.83 -8.08 -17.53
CA GLY A 91 16.77 -6.68 -17.98
C GLY A 91 18.04 -5.86 -17.71
N SER A 92 18.75 -6.15 -16.62
CA SER A 92 19.84 -5.31 -16.10
C SER A 92 21.22 -5.97 -16.21
N LYS A 93 21.35 -7.03 -17.01
CA LYS A 93 22.53 -7.92 -17.02
C LYS A 93 22.84 -8.52 -15.64
N GLY A 94 21.80 -8.83 -14.86
CA GLY A 94 21.92 -9.40 -13.53
C GLY A 94 22.33 -8.40 -12.44
N LYS A 95 22.27 -7.09 -12.71
CA LYS A 95 22.48 -6.04 -11.68
C LYS A 95 21.21 -5.78 -10.89
N ASP A 96 21.37 -5.45 -9.62
CA ASP A 96 20.27 -4.99 -8.78
C ASP A 96 19.71 -3.67 -9.33
N GLN A 97 18.39 -3.52 -9.28
CA GLN A 97 17.70 -2.26 -9.53
C GLN A 97 17.47 -1.60 -8.18
N ILE A 98 17.94 -0.37 -8.04
CA ILE A 98 17.90 0.40 -6.80
C ILE A 98 17.07 1.64 -7.10
N THR A 99 16.05 1.87 -6.28
CA THR A 99 15.15 3.03 -6.37
C THR A 99 15.10 3.70 -5.01
N HIS A 100 15.39 5.00 -4.99
CA HIS A 100 15.24 5.83 -3.82
C HIS A 100 13.82 6.40 -3.83
N LEU A 101 12.97 5.88 -2.95
CA LEU A 101 11.62 6.36 -2.72
C LEU A 101 11.63 7.30 -1.52
N LYS A 102 10.77 8.32 -1.56
CA LYS A 102 10.62 9.26 -0.45
C LYS A 102 9.17 9.42 -0.09
N PHE A 103 8.90 9.33 1.20
CA PHE A 103 7.58 9.48 1.78
C PHE A 103 7.62 10.50 2.90
N ASN A 104 6.54 11.25 3.06
CA ASN A 104 6.33 12.11 4.21
C ASN A 104 5.18 11.55 5.05
N ALA A 105 5.36 11.48 6.36
CA ALA A 105 4.26 11.24 7.26
C ALA A 105 3.25 12.39 7.16
N THR A 106 1.99 12.10 7.47
CA THR A 106 0.94 13.11 7.50
C THR A 106 0.37 13.25 8.92
N SER A 107 -0.53 14.21 9.11
CA SER A 107 -1.29 14.32 10.36
C SER A 107 -2.33 13.21 10.54
N ALA A 108 -2.62 12.43 9.49
CA ALA A 108 -3.48 11.25 9.56
C ALA A 108 -2.61 10.03 9.92
N PRO A 109 -2.80 9.40 11.10
CA PRO A 109 -2.00 8.26 11.52
C PRO A 109 -2.07 7.11 10.51
N GLY A 110 -0.91 6.54 10.17
CA GLY A 110 -0.80 5.47 9.16
C GLY A 110 -0.83 5.95 7.71
N ARG A 111 -1.07 7.24 7.42
CA ARG A 111 -0.97 7.77 6.07
C ARG A 111 0.40 8.40 5.81
N LEU A 112 1.02 7.95 4.73
CA LEU A 112 2.23 8.49 4.13
C LEU A 112 1.90 9.08 2.76
N ASP A 113 2.55 10.19 2.41
CA ASP A 113 2.42 10.80 1.07
C ASP A 113 3.75 10.60 0.33
N GLY A 114 3.75 9.73 -0.69
CA GLY A 114 4.89 9.50 -1.59
C GLY A 114 4.80 10.32 -2.87
N LEU A 115 5.93 10.57 -3.53
CA LEU A 115 5.97 11.26 -4.83
C LEU A 115 5.82 10.27 -5.99
N CYS A 116 4.86 10.54 -6.87
CA CYS A 116 4.56 9.74 -8.07
C CYS A 116 4.15 10.62 -9.26
N SER A 117 5.06 11.50 -9.67
CA SER A 117 4.86 12.43 -10.80
C SER A 117 4.40 11.78 -12.10
N PHE A 118 4.62 10.48 -12.28
CA PHE A 118 4.13 9.74 -13.45
C PHE A 118 2.60 9.66 -13.55
N PHE A 119 1.87 9.78 -12.42
CA PHE A 119 0.40 9.82 -12.41
C PHE A 119 -0.19 11.22 -12.53
N GLU A 120 0.60 12.27 -12.27
CA GLU A 120 0.17 13.67 -12.24
C GLU A 120 -0.69 14.09 -13.45
N PRO A 121 -0.37 13.72 -14.71
CA PRO A 121 -1.19 14.11 -15.86
C PRO A 121 -2.64 13.61 -15.80
N LEU A 122 -2.87 12.48 -15.11
CA LEU A 122 -4.16 11.78 -15.04
C LEU A 122 -4.89 12.03 -13.72
N SER A 123 -4.17 12.05 -12.60
CA SER A 123 -4.72 12.32 -11.26
C SER A 123 -4.90 13.81 -11.00
N GLY A 124 -4.07 14.67 -11.60
CA GLY A 124 -3.96 16.09 -11.26
C GLY A 124 -3.18 16.38 -9.99
N ASN A 125 -2.46 15.38 -9.46
CA ASN A 125 -1.64 15.47 -8.25
C ASN A 125 -0.42 14.56 -8.41
N ASP A 126 0.76 15.01 -7.99
CA ASP A 126 2.00 14.23 -8.00
C ASP A 126 2.20 13.39 -6.73
N VAL A 127 1.24 13.41 -5.80
CA VAL A 127 1.25 12.58 -4.58
C VAL A 127 0.51 11.26 -4.80
N CYS A 128 1.14 10.18 -4.34
CA CYS A 128 0.55 8.86 -4.16
C CYS A 128 0.38 8.61 -2.66
N PRO A 129 -0.85 8.73 -2.13
CA PRO A 129 -1.13 8.33 -0.77
C PRO A 129 -0.84 6.84 -0.60
N ASP A 130 -0.10 6.53 0.45
CA ASP A 130 0.22 5.20 0.91
C ASP A 130 -0.28 5.04 2.34
N TYR A 131 -1.04 3.99 2.58
CA TYR A 131 -1.74 3.76 3.82
C TYR A 131 -1.20 2.50 4.47
N LEU A 132 -0.65 2.62 5.67
CA LEU A 132 -0.43 1.47 6.53
C LEU A 132 -1.79 0.99 7.01
N VAL A 133 -2.30 -0.04 6.34
CA VAL A 133 -3.59 -0.66 6.65
C VAL A 133 -3.49 -1.40 7.98
N ASP A 134 -2.41 -2.13 8.20
CA ASP A 134 -2.20 -2.88 9.44
C ASP A 134 -0.71 -3.15 9.70
N VAL A 135 -0.39 -3.53 10.93
CA VAL A 135 0.96 -3.88 11.41
C VAL A 135 0.92 -5.10 12.34
N GLY A 136 2.01 -5.86 12.41
CA GLY A 136 2.02 -7.12 13.17
C GLY A 136 2.22 -7.02 14.68
N THR A 137 2.71 -5.91 15.22
CA THR A 137 2.76 -5.73 16.68
C THR A 137 1.50 -5.04 17.15
N ARG A 138 0.93 -5.52 18.25
CA ARG A 138 -0.16 -4.87 18.97
C ARG A 138 0.32 -4.23 20.27
N THR A 139 1.63 -4.09 20.44
CA THR A 139 2.26 -3.42 21.59
C THR A 139 2.76 -2.04 21.17
N PRO A 140 2.19 -0.94 21.68
CA PRO A 140 2.65 0.41 21.36
C PRO A 140 4.14 0.60 21.69
N GLY A 141 4.88 1.22 20.75
CA GLY A 141 6.30 1.53 20.91
C GLY A 141 7.28 0.40 20.56
N GLU A 142 6.79 -0.79 20.19
CA GLU A 142 7.65 -1.87 19.68
C GLU A 142 7.80 -1.79 18.16
N PRO A 143 8.98 -2.10 17.59
CA PRO A 143 9.18 -2.09 16.14
C PRO A 143 8.16 -2.99 15.42
N TYR A 144 7.63 -2.52 14.29
CA TYR A 144 6.68 -3.32 13.52
C TYR A 144 7.37 -4.54 12.90
N PRO A 145 6.89 -5.78 13.14
CA PRO A 145 7.47 -6.98 12.53
C PRO A 145 7.11 -7.10 11.05
N TRP A 146 5.95 -6.58 10.66
CA TRP A 146 5.49 -6.46 9.28
C TRP A 146 4.57 -5.25 9.12
N LEU A 147 4.43 -4.80 7.87
CA LEU A 147 3.63 -3.66 7.41
C LEU A 147 2.75 -4.13 6.25
N LEU A 148 1.45 -3.90 6.35
CA LEU A 148 0.51 -4.04 5.24
C LEU A 148 0.24 -2.65 4.68
N GLU A 149 0.82 -2.34 3.53
CA GLU A 149 0.72 -1.04 2.87
C GLU A 149 -0.31 -1.11 1.71
N PHE A 150 -1.10 -0.05 1.55
CA PHE A 150 -2.06 0.10 0.47
C PHE A 150 -1.92 1.48 -0.17
N GLN A 151 -1.61 1.52 -1.46
CA GLN A 151 -1.56 2.75 -2.24
C GLN A 151 -2.83 2.89 -3.06
N CYS A 152 -3.40 4.08 -3.12
CA CYS A 152 -4.62 4.32 -3.89
C CYS A 152 -4.57 5.68 -4.59
N VAL A 153 -4.64 5.65 -5.93
CA VAL A 153 -4.63 6.84 -6.77
C VAL A 153 -5.85 6.81 -7.68
N GLU A 154 -6.51 7.97 -7.81
CA GLU A 154 -7.65 8.16 -8.69
C GLU A 154 -7.36 9.18 -9.78
N ARG A 155 -8.09 9.03 -10.88
CA ARG A 155 -8.22 10.06 -11.91
C ARG A 155 -9.03 11.23 -11.38
N LYS A 156 -8.96 12.37 -12.07
CA LYS A 156 -9.79 13.58 -11.78
C LYS A 156 -11.30 13.34 -11.75
N ASN A 157 -11.79 12.27 -12.41
CA ASN A 157 -13.21 11.89 -12.42
C ASN A 157 -13.60 10.92 -11.28
N GLY A 158 -12.68 10.59 -10.37
CA GLY A 158 -12.88 9.67 -9.24
C GLY A 158 -12.75 8.18 -9.59
N GLU A 159 -12.36 7.85 -10.83
CA GLU A 159 -12.08 6.47 -11.23
C GLU A 159 -10.72 6.01 -10.69
N LEU A 160 -10.66 4.80 -10.14
CA LEU A 160 -9.41 4.20 -9.66
C LEU A 160 -8.39 4.13 -10.82
N LEU A 161 -7.26 4.80 -10.64
CA LEU A 161 -6.14 4.81 -11.57
C LEU A 161 -5.12 3.72 -11.20
N PHE A 162 -4.87 3.56 -9.91
CA PHE A 162 -3.89 2.63 -9.39
C PHE A 162 -4.27 2.21 -7.97
N ALA A 163 -4.12 0.92 -7.70
CA ALA A 163 -4.10 0.34 -6.39
C ALA A 163 -2.79 -0.45 -6.23
N GLY A 164 -2.09 -0.21 -5.14
CA GLY A 164 -0.93 -0.96 -4.68
C GLY A 164 -1.29 -1.69 -3.40
N VAL A 165 -1.04 -2.99 -3.26
CA VAL A 165 -1.03 -3.68 -1.96
C VAL A 165 0.36 -4.24 -1.80
N ASN A 166 1.06 -3.90 -0.73
CA ASN A 166 2.44 -4.34 -0.51
C ASN A 166 2.56 -4.95 0.90
N MET A 167 3.13 -6.15 0.96
CA MET A 167 3.28 -6.91 2.21
C MET A 167 4.76 -6.95 2.58
N TYR A 168 5.19 -6.03 3.44
CA TYR A 168 6.56 -5.92 3.91
C TYR A 168 6.76 -6.60 5.28
N ALA A 169 7.77 -7.45 5.44
CA ALA A 169 8.08 -8.10 6.71
C ALA A 169 9.58 -8.09 7.03
N ARG A 170 9.94 -8.11 8.32
CA ARG A 170 11.35 -8.21 8.73
C ARG A 170 11.91 -9.63 8.57
N ASP A 171 11.06 -10.64 8.59
CA ASP A 171 11.39 -12.02 8.22
C ASP A 171 10.85 -12.37 6.82
N LYS A 172 11.03 -13.62 6.41
CA LYS A 172 10.64 -14.14 5.08
C LYS A 172 9.79 -15.41 5.19
N SER A 173 9.15 -15.59 6.34
CA SER A 173 8.44 -16.82 6.67
C SER A 173 7.09 -16.89 5.96
N GLU A 174 6.65 -18.11 5.65
CA GLU A 174 5.31 -18.34 5.11
C GLU A 174 4.24 -18.04 6.16
N GLU A 175 4.56 -18.22 7.45
CA GLU A 175 3.70 -17.88 8.58
C GLU A 175 3.38 -16.39 8.63
N THR A 176 4.40 -15.53 8.54
CA THR A 176 4.21 -14.07 8.50
C THR A 176 3.40 -13.66 7.27
N LEU A 177 3.72 -14.20 6.08
CA LEU A 177 2.91 -13.92 4.88
C LEU A 177 1.45 -14.33 5.08
N LYS A 178 1.19 -15.49 5.68
CA LYS A 178 -0.17 -15.95 5.96
C LYS A 178 -0.92 -14.99 6.89
N GLU A 179 -0.27 -14.51 7.94
CA GLU A 179 -0.84 -13.52 8.86
C GLU A 179 -1.24 -12.23 8.13
N MET A 180 -0.36 -11.73 7.26
CA MET A 180 -0.62 -10.53 6.47
C MET A 180 -1.77 -10.71 5.47
N MET A 181 -1.88 -11.89 4.86
CA MET A 181 -3.00 -12.24 3.98
C MET A 181 -4.33 -12.29 4.74
N ASP A 182 -4.34 -12.88 5.94
CA ASP A 182 -5.52 -12.92 6.79
C ASP A 182 -5.94 -11.51 7.24
N SER A 183 -4.97 -10.64 7.56
CA SER A 183 -5.20 -9.21 7.85
C SER A 183 -5.75 -8.47 6.63
N ALA A 184 -5.14 -8.62 5.45
CA ALA A 184 -5.59 -7.95 4.24
C ALA A 184 -7.05 -8.30 3.87
N GLU A 185 -7.46 -9.55 4.04
CA GLU A 185 -8.86 -9.96 3.88
C GLU A 185 -9.77 -9.28 4.92
N ALA A 186 -9.37 -9.27 6.19
CA ALA A 186 -10.13 -8.63 7.27
C ALA A 186 -10.34 -7.12 7.06
N HIS A 187 -9.40 -6.46 6.37
CA HIS A 187 -9.43 -5.04 6.05
C HIS A 187 -9.98 -4.74 4.64
N GLY A 188 -10.64 -5.71 3.99
CA GLY A 188 -11.35 -5.49 2.73
C GLY A 188 -10.45 -5.33 1.50
N LEU A 189 -9.17 -5.70 1.58
CA LEU A 189 -8.25 -5.69 0.44
C LEU A 189 -8.42 -6.92 -0.47
N GLY A 190 -9.28 -7.87 -0.08
CA GLY A 190 -9.55 -9.10 -0.83
C GLY A 190 -9.93 -8.85 -2.29
N ASP A 191 -10.70 -7.81 -2.60
CA ASP A 191 -11.09 -7.49 -3.99
C ASP A 191 -9.89 -7.12 -4.88
N PHE A 192 -8.89 -6.43 -4.33
CA PHE A 192 -7.65 -6.08 -5.04
C PHE A 192 -6.75 -7.31 -5.22
N ILE A 193 -6.66 -8.13 -4.18
CA ILE A 193 -5.81 -9.33 -4.11
C ILE A 193 -6.34 -10.46 -5.00
N ASN A 194 -7.64 -10.75 -4.90
CA ASN A 194 -8.31 -11.91 -5.49
C ASN A 194 -8.91 -11.62 -6.88
N GLY A 195 -9.41 -10.40 -7.10
CA GLY A 195 -10.16 -10.02 -8.31
C GLY A 195 -9.31 -9.44 -9.43
N GLY A 196 -8.17 -8.81 -9.08
CA GLY A 196 -7.15 -8.31 -9.99
C GLY A 196 -7.56 -7.16 -10.91
N PHE A 197 -7.07 -5.95 -10.65
CA PHE A 197 -6.80 -5.00 -11.72
C PHE A 197 -5.45 -4.30 -11.50
N PRO A 198 -4.49 -4.40 -12.45
CA PRO A 198 -4.50 -5.15 -13.69
C PRO A 198 -4.04 -6.63 -13.55
N ASN A 199 -3.63 -7.09 -12.36
CA ASN A 199 -3.24 -8.50 -12.10
C ASN A 199 -3.55 -8.87 -10.63
N GLY A 200 -3.79 -10.13 -10.28
CA GLY A 200 -3.94 -10.56 -8.86
C GLY A 200 -2.61 -10.49 -8.08
N LEU A 201 -2.60 -10.80 -6.79
CA LEU A 201 -1.38 -10.75 -5.94
C LEU A 201 -0.22 -11.62 -6.49
N LYS A 202 1.02 -11.14 -6.39
CA LYS A 202 2.25 -11.90 -6.66
C LYS A 202 2.95 -12.18 -5.33
N ILE A 203 3.28 -13.45 -5.08
CA ILE A 203 4.14 -13.84 -3.96
C ILE A 203 5.60 -13.76 -4.43
N VAL A 204 6.46 -13.19 -3.60
CA VAL A 204 7.90 -13.06 -3.86
C VAL A 204 8.64 -14.26 -3.32
N ASN A 205 9.45 -14.89 -4.19
CA ASN A 205 10.36 -15.94 -3.75
C ASN A 205 11.68 -15.33 -3.29
N HIS A 206 11.98 -15.42 -2.00
CA HIS A 206 13.24 -14.95 -1.42
C HIS A 206 14.37 -16.00 -1.34
N THR A 207 14.15 -17.19 -1.89
CA THR A 207 15.15 -18.26 -1.93
C THR A 207 16.37 -17.80 -2.74
N GLU A 208 17.57 -18.01 -2.20
CA GLU A 208 18.86 -17.65 -2.85
C GLU A 208 19.03 -16.15 -3.16
N CYS A 209 18.24 -15.27 -2.54
CA CYS A 209 18.41 -13.84 -2.69
C CYS A 209 19.68 -13.32 -2.01
N THR A 210 20.46 -12.55 -2.75
CA THR A 210 21.50 -11.66 -2.24
C THR A 210 20.99 -10.24 -2.34
N TYR A 211 21.29 -9.41 -1.35
CA TYR A 211 20.86 -8.01 -1.34
C TYR A 211 22.10 -7.12 -1.27
N PRO A 212 22.08 -5.96 -1.94
CA PRO A 212 23.20 -5.02 -1.87
C PRO A 212 23.37 -4.51 -0.44
N ASP A 213 24.57 -4.07 -0.08
CA ASP A 213 24.78 -3.40 1.20
C ASP A 213 23.93 -2.14 1.27
N ALA A 214 23.37 -1.84 2.45
CA ALA A 214 22.49 -0.68 2.63
C ALA A 214 23.22 0.65 2.34
N ASP A 215 24.56 0.65 2.46
CA ASP A 215 25.42 1.81 2.20
C ASP A 215 25.91 1.92 0.74
N GLU A 216 25.71 0.87 -0.08
CA GLU A 216 26.21 0.81 -1.47
C GLU A 216 25.18 1.28 -2.52
N ALA A 217 24.10 1.90 -2.06
CA ALA A 217 22.88 2.13 -2.84
C ALA A 217 22.50 3.61 -2.95
#